data_AF-A0A840L861-F1
#
_entry.id   AF-A0A840L861-F1
#
_cell.length_a   1.000
_cell.length_b   1.000
_cell.length_c   1.000
_cell.angle_alpha   90.00
_cell.angle_beta   90.00
_cell.angle_gamma   90.00
#
_symmetry.space_group_name_H-M   'P 1'
#
loop_
_entity.id
_entity.type
_entity.pdbx_description
1 polymer ?
#
loop_
_entity_poly.entity_id
_entity_poly.type
_entity_poly.pdbx_seq_one_letter_code
_entity_poly.pdbx_strand_id
1 'polypeptide(L)'
;MLSPALVSPFAMLLNPESVIQAMVHSERLAHLHSRVYRPLDKPLIPKGLAVDLAEFDHLVDEAVELLEALDEDAAEGDAPLVC
;
A
#
# COMPACT_ATOMS: atom_id res chain seq x y z
N MET A 1 -8.63 -5.86 33.09
CA MET A 1 -9.24 -4.56 32.74
C MET A 1 -8.69 -4.14 31.38
N LEU A 2 -9.42 -4.34 30.28
CA LEU A 2 -9.00 -3.81 28.98
C LEU A 2 -9.07 -2.28 29.06
N SER A 3 -7.95 -1.60 28.75
CA SER A 3 -7.93 -0.14 28.69
C SER A 3 -8.80 0.34 27.51
N PRO A 4 -9.64 1.38 27.68
CA PRO A 4 -10.46 1.94 26.59
C PRO A 4 -9.62 2.45 25.41
N ALA A 5 -8.31 2.68 25.58
CA ALA A 5 -7.40 2.99 24.49
C ALA A 5 -7.19 1.82 23.49
N LEU A 6 -7.46 0.56 23.90
CA LEU A 6 -7.52 -0.59 22.99
C LEU A 6 -8.86 -0.69 22.23
N VAL A 7 -9.86 0.12 22.61
CA VAL A 7 -11.23 0.04 22.09
C VAL A 7 -11.47 0.99 20.93
N SER A 8 -10.59 1.98 20.71
CA SER A 8 -10.73 2.91 19.58
C SER A 8 -9.38 3.30 18.99
N PRO A 9 -9.08 2.89 17.74
CA PRO A 9 -7.83 3.27 17.06
C PRO A 9 -7.74 4.79 16.83
N PHE A 10 -8.86 5.49 16.92
CA PHE A 10 -8.96 6.93 16.73
C PHE A 10 -9.22 7.69 18.04
N ALA A 11 -9.00 7.06 19.20
CA ALA A 11 -9.20 7.71 20.51
C ALA A 11 -8.45 9.04 20.62
N MET A 12 -7.26 9.15 20.01
CA MET A 12 -6.48 10.38 19.97
C MET A 12 -7.20 11.52 19.23
N LEU A 13 -8.04 11.22 18.23
CA LEU A 13 -8.80 12.22 17.49
C LEU A 13 -10.05 12.69 18.24
N LEU A 14 -10.64 11.81 19.06
CA LEU A 14 -11.90 12.08 19.73
C LEU A 14 -11.74 12.68 21.12
N ASN A 15 -10.67 12.31 21.84
CA ASN A 15 -10.39 12.76 23.20
C ASN A 15 -8.88 12.69 23.49
N PRO A 16 -8.09 13.65 22.99
CA PRO A 16 -6.64 13.63 23.12
C PRO A 16 -6.18 13.74 24.58
N GLU A 17 -6.88 14.52 25.41
CA GLU A 17 -6.52 14.72 26.82
C GLU A 17 -6.53 13.40 27.59
N SER A 18 -7.57 12.57 27.39
CA SER A 18 -7.67 11.27 28.04
C SER A 18 -6.54 10.31 27.66
N VAL A 19 -6.11 10.36 26.39
CA VAL A 19 -5.03 9.52 25.87
C VAL A 19 -3.70 9.97 26.45
N ILE A 20 -3.42 11.28 26.46
CA ILE A 20 -2.19 11.83 27.03
C ILE A 20 -2.10 11.52 28.53
N GLN A 21 -3.20 11.69 29.27
CA GLN A 21 -3.23 11.37 30.70
C GLN A 21 -2.95 9.89 30.95
N ALA A 22 -3.56 8.99 30.17
CA ALA A 22 -3.28 7.55 30.26
C ALA A 22 -1.82 7.22 29.90
N MET A 23 -1.22 7.92 28.93
CA MET A 23 0.19 7.76 28.57
C MET A 23 1.13 8.16 29.72
N VAL A 24 0.88 9.28 30.38
CA VAL A 24 1.70 9.77 31.50
C VAL A 24 1.75 8.77 32.66
N HIS A 25 0.65 8.05 32.91
CA HIS A 25 0.55 7.10 34.01
C HIS A 25 0.93 5.66 33.60
N SER A 26 1.38 5.45 32.36
CA SER A 26 1.70 4.13 31.83
C SER A 26 3.13 3.71 32.18
N GLU A 27 3.28 2.89 33.21
CA GLU A 27 4.57 2.28 33.54
C GLU A 27 5.14 1.48 32.36
N ARG A 28 4.30 0.78 31.60
CA ARG A 28 4.75 -0.01 30.44
C ARG A 28 5.39 0.86 29.36
N LEU A 29 4.82 2.04 29.09
CA LEU A 29 5.42 3.00 28.16
C LEU A 29 6.69 3.64 28.74
N ALA A 30 6.73 3.90 30.04
CA ALA A 30 7.91 4.46 30.71
C ALA A 30 9.15 3.55 30.62
N HIS A 31 8.95 2.22 30.61
CA HIS A 31 10.02 1.24 30.45
C HIS A 31 10.30 0.86 28.98
N LEU A 32 9.61 1.47 28.02
CA LEU A 32 9.80 1.14 26.61
C LEU A 32 11.10 1.77 26.10
N HIS A 33 12.13 0.93 25.92
CA HIS A 33 13.37 1.36 25.31
C HIS A 33 13.19 1.58 23.80
N SER A 34 13.68 2.71 23.28
CA SER A 34 13.72 2.92 21.84
C SER A 34 14.61 1.85 21.21
N ARG A 35 14.02 1.07 20.31
CA ARG A 35 14.77 0.21 19.41
C ARG A 35 14.61 0.80 18.04
N VAL A 36 15.71 1.19 17.43
CA VAL A 36 15.72 1.52 16.01
C VAL A 36 15.56 0.19 15.28
N TYR A 37 14.30 -0.19 15.04
CA TYR A 37 14.01 -1.31 14.17
C TYR A 37 14.31 -0.85 12.75
N ARG A 38 15.16 -1.62 12.09
CA ARG A 38 15.68 -1.37 10.76
C ARG A 38 15.10 -2.44 9.82
N PRO A 39 13.75 -2.45 9.63
CA PRO A 39 13.04 -3.56 8.98
C PRO A 39 13.48 -3.79 7.54
N LEU A 40 14.14 -2.80 6.92
CA LEU A 40 14.63 -2.85 5.54
C LEU A 40 16.15 -2.98 5.42
N ASP A 41 16.92 -2.93 6.51
CA ASP A 41 18.38 -3.07 6.44
C ASP A 41 18.82 -4.52 6.19
N LYS A 42 17.91 -5.47 6.41
CA LYS A 42 18.04 -6.87 5.98
C LYS A 42 16.73 -7.26 5.31
N PRO A 43 16.51 -6.93 4.03
CA PRO A 43 15.34 -7.42 3.32
C PRO A 43 15.41 -8.94 3.35
N LEU A 44 14.49 -9.55 4.10
CA LEU A 44 14.34 -11.01 4.23
C LEU A 44 13.73 -11.63 2.97
N ILE A 45 13.48 -10.83 1.93
CA ILE A 45 12.96 -11.28 0.65
C ILE A 45 14.07 -12.11 -0.01
N PRO A 46 13.87 -13.43 -0.18
CA PRO A 46 14.80 -14.24 -0.94
C PRO A 46 14.85 -13.67 -2.36
N LYS A 47 16.05 -13.28 -2.83
CA LYS A 47 16.26 -12.74 -4.18
C LYS A 47 15.84 -13.72 -5.31
N GLY A 48 15.49 -14.96 -4.96
CA GLY A 48 15.09 -16.02 -5.89
C GLY A 48 13.62 -16.00 -6.33
N LEU A 49 12.77 -15.11 -5.81
CA LEU A 49 11.40 -14.93 -6.31
C LEU A 49 11.32 -14.04 -7.57
N ALA A 50 12.44 -13.47 -8.01
CA ALA A 50 12.50 -12.54 -9.14
C ALA A 50 12.67 -13.21 -10.52
N VAL A 51 12.65 -14.55 -10.59
CA VAL A 51 12.82 -15.27 -11.87
C VAL A 51 11.68 -14.94 -12.85
N ASP A 52 10.47 -14.76 -12.33
CA ASP A 52 9.27 -14.53 -13.16
C ASP A 52 8.90 -13.04 -13.30
N LEU A 53 9.63 -12.13 -12.65
CA LEU A 53 9.31 -10.70 -12.68
C LEU A 53 9.55 -10.10 -14.07
N ALA A 54 10.68 -10.46 -14.68
CA ALA A 54 11.05 -9.96 -16.01
C ALA A 54 10.13 -10.50 -17.12
N GLU A 55 9.65 -11.75 -16.96
CA GLU A 55 8.67 -12.34 -17.87
C GLU A 55 7.30 -11.68 -17.68
N PHE A 56 6.89 -11.41 -16.44
CA PHE A 56 5.66 -10.68 -16.16
C PHE A 56 5.68 -9.25 -16.71
N ASP A 57 6.78 -8.52 -16.53
CA ASP A 57 6.94 -7.17 -17.08
C ASP A 57 6.78 -7.18 -18.61
N HIS A 58 7.40 -8.14 -19.30
CA HIS A 58 7.24 -8.31 -20.75
C HIS A 58 5.79 -8.61 -21.16
N LEU A 59 5.09 -9.49 -20.41
CA LEU A 59 3.68 -9.80 -20.69
C LEU A 59 2.77 -8.59 -20.51
N VAL A 60 3.08 -7.72 -19.55
CA VAL A 60 2.33 -6.47 -19.33
C VAL A 60 2.57 -5.50 -20.48
N ASP A 61 3.83 -5.31 -20.89
CA ASP A 61 4.17 -4.44 -22.02
C ASP A 61 3.46 -4.90 -23.31
N GLU A 62 3.49 -6.20 -23.62
CA GLU A 62 2.79 -6.78 -24.78
C GLU A 62 1.26 -6.64 -24.70
N ALA A 63 0.68 -6.82 -23.50
CA ALA A 63 -0.76 -6.66 -23.31
C ALA A 63 -1.21 -5.20 -23.48
N VAL A 64 -0.38 -4.23 -23.10
CA VAL A 64 -0.65 -2.81 -23.31
C VAL A 64 -0.59 -2.46 -24.79
N GLU A 65 0.43 -2.91 -25.52
CA GLU A 65 0.55 -2.70 -26.97
C GLU A 65 -0.65 -3.28 -27.74
N LEU A 66 -1.11 -4.48 -27.36
CA LEU A 66 -2.29 -5.11 -27.94
C LEU A 66 -3.57 -4.33 -27.67
N LEU A 67 -3.74 -3.79 -26.45
CA LEU A 67 -4.91 -3.00 -26.10
C LEU A 67 -4.95 -1.69 -26.90
N GLU A 68 -3.81 -1.01 -27.01
CA GLU A 68 -3.67 0.23 -27.78
C GLU A 68 -3.97 0.00 -29.27
N ALA A 69 -3.47 -1.09 -29.86
CA ALA A 69 -3.76 -1.44 -31.25
C ALA A 69 -5.26 -1.68 -31.53
N LEU A 70 -5.99 -2.27 -30.58
CA LEU A 70 -7.43 -2.51 -30.71
C LEU A 70 -8.26 -1.22 -30.63
N ASP A 71 -7.77 -0.20 -29.92
CA ASP A 71 -8.41 1.11 -29.84
C ASP A 71 -8.17 1.95 -31.12
N GLU A 72 -7.09 1.69 -31.86
CA GLU A 72 -6.80 2.34 -33.16
C GLU A 72 -7.70 1.84 -34.30
N ASP A 73 -8.03 0.54 -34.33
CA ASP A 73 -8.91 -0.06 -35.35
C ASP A 73 -10.38 0.40 -35.26
N ALA A 74 -10.79 1.00 -34.14
CA ALA A 74 -12.15 1.51 -33.93
C ALA A 74 -12.38 2.92 -34.52
N ALA A 75 -11.34 3.60 -35.02
CA ALA A 75 -11.42 4.98 -35.49
C ALA A 75 -11.54 5.15 -37.02
N GLU A 76 -11.39 4.09 -37.83
CA GLU A 76 -11.43 4.16 -39.31
C GLU A 76 -12.73 3.60 -39.92
N GLY A 77 -13.86 3.80 -39.23
CA GLY A 77 -15.14 3.15 -39.56
C GLY A 77 -16.38 4.04 -39.61
N ASP A 78 -16.28 5.33 -39.98
CA ASP A 78 -17.49 6.08 -40.37
C ASP A 78 -17.15 7.22 -41.36
N ALA A 79 -16.93 6.85 -42.63
CA ALA A 79 -17.09 7.79 -43.72
C ALA A 79 -18.55 7.71 -44.20
N PRO A 80 -19.39 8.76 -44.02
CA PRO A 80 -20.75 8.72 -44.51
C PRO A 80 -20.72 8.69 -46.05
N LEU A 81 -21.28 7.62 -46.61
CA LEU A 81 -21.61 7.51 -48.02
C LEU A 81 -22.51 8.69 -48.42
N VAL A 82 -22.01 9.47 -49.37
CA VAL A 82 -22.70 10.57 -50.03
C VAL A 82 -23.95 10.06 -50.76
N CYS A 83 -25.07 10.79 -50.62
CA CYS A 83 -26.14 10.88 -51.61
C CYS A 83 -26.30 12.34 -52.04
#